data_AF-A0A4Y3R7D1-F1
#
_entry.id   AF-A0A4Y3R7D1-F1
#
_cell.length_a   1.000
_cell.length_b   1.000
_cell.length_c   1.000
_cell.angle_alpha   90.00
_cell.angle_beta   90.00
_cell.angle_gamma   90.00
#
_symmetry.space_group_name_H-M   'P 1'
#
loop_
_entity.id
_entity.type
_entity.pdbx_description
1 polymer ?
#
loop_
_entity_poly.entity_id
_entity_poly.type
_entity_poly.pdbx_seq_one_letter_code
_entity_poly.pdbx_strand_id
1 'polypeptide(L)'
;MGTGERHRPGSGGPDGPERADAPDGPGRQGGRGGQGGKSAPTADAGRPGFPWLWLAPGVLVLLGLVVWGAVVYPDLPDEVPQHLGTDGVDSYAAKSVGSVFLPVFVYAGVLALMTGVTVFSLRMRPESELEPGARTSPFVNRPRTRAGVRLLARAQLFLACCIGLTMGLTCLVMWSTEKVDKSPGGGFELLTLAPTAVGVLALLGAVVRDRIADRSAR
;
A
#
# COMPACT_ATOMS: atom_id res chain seq x y z
N MET A 1 15.10 59.80 6.83
CA MET A 1 16.07 60.25 5.82
C MET A 1 16.09 59.21 4.71
N GLY A 2 15.63 59.53 3.50
CA GLY A 2 15.75 58.65 2.32
C GLY A 2 14.46 57.99 1.80
N THR A 3 13.46 58.79 1.45
CA THR A 3 12.35 58.44 0.55
C THR A 3 12.85 58.18 -0.88
N GLY A 4 12.20 57.26 -1.60
CA GLY A 4 12.57 56.92 -2.98
C GLY A 4 11.42 56.29 -3.78
N GLU A 5 10.26 56.95 -3.82
CA GLU A 5 9.24 56.73 -4.85
C GLU A 5 9.80 57.06 -6.24
N ARG A 6 9.60 56.16 -7.21
CA ARG A 6 9.58 56.53 -8.62
C ARG A 6 8.31 56.02 -9.28
N HIS A 7 7.40 56.96 -9.34
CA HIS A 7 6.27 57.03 -10.24
C HIS A 7 6.78 57.23 -11.69
N ARG A 8 6.28 56.45 -12.66
CA ARG A 8 6.09 56.97 -14.03
C ARG A 8 4.80 56.44 -14.66
N PRO A 9 4.12 57.27 -15.48
CA PRO A 9 2.75 57.03 -15.95
C PRO A 9 2.68 56.70 -17.44
N GLY A 10 1.53 56.16 -17.85
CA GLY A 10 0.75 56.76 -18.94
C GLY A 10 0.72 56.08 -20.31
N SER A 11 -0.43 56.30 -20.94
CA SER A 11 -0.85 56.06 -22.33
C SER A 11 -1.19 54.60 -22.69
N GLY A 12 -2.41 54.21 -23.05
CA GLY A 12 -3.58 54.97 -23.48
C GLY A 12 -3.85 54.70 -24.95
N GLY A 13 -4.99 54.09 -25.26
CA GLY A 13 -5.62 54.25 -26.57
C GLY A 13 -6.33 53.00 -27.13
N PRO A 14 -7.42 53.19 -27.89
CA PRO A 14 -8.65 52.40 -27.73
C PRO A 14 -9.12 51.68 -29.00
N ASP A 15 -10.15 50.85 -28.81
CA ASP A 15 -11.32 50.63 -29.68
C ASP A 15 -11.15 50.65 -31.20
N GLY A 16 -11.38 49.48 -31.81
CA GLY A 16 -11.75 49.31 -33.21
C GLY A 16 -12.93 48.31 -33.31
N PRO A 17 -14.07 48.69 -33.88
CA PRO A 17 -15.34 47.98 -33.75
C PRO A 17 -15.55 46.87 -34.80
N GLU A 18 -16.27 45.83 -34.36
CA GLU A 18 -17.53 45.36 -34.95
C GLU A 18 -17.66 45.47 -36.49
N ARG A 19 -17.51 44.33 -37.17
CA ARG A 19 -18.06 44.13 -38.51
C ARG A 19 -19.04 42.97 -38.52
N ALA A 20 -20.30 43.37 -38.40
CA ALA A 20 -21.42 43.07 -39.30
C ALA A 20 -21.62 41.62 -39.78
N ASP A 21 -22.70 41.07 -39.27
CA ASP A 21 -23.58 40.06 -39.83
C ASP A 21 -23.95 40.28 -41.31
N ALA A 22 -24.09 39.17 -42.05
CA ALA A 22 -25.19 38.82 -42.97
C ALA A 22 -24.77 37.67 -43.92
N PRO A 23 -25.71 36.97 -44.60
CA PRO A 23 -26.91 36.31 -44.10
C PRO A 23 -26.97 34.82 -44.51
N ASP A 24 -27.95 34.13 -43.94
CA ASP A 24 -28.41 32.77 -44.23
C ASP A 24 -28.48 32.40 -45.72
N GLY A 25 -27.88 31.25 -46.05
CA GLY A 25 -28.17 30.49 -47.27
C GLY A 25 -28.90 29.18 -46.93
N PRO A 26 -30.08 28.89 -47.52
CA PRO A 26 -30.75 27.63 -47.29
C PRO A 26 -30.26 26.58 -48.29
N GLY A 27 -29.86 25.42 -47.76
CA GLY A 27 -29.93 24.17 -48.52
C GLY A 27 -28.63 23.37 -48.60
N ARG A 28 -28.55 22.29 -47.82
CA ARG A 28 -28.44 20.97 -48.43
C ARG A 28 -28.79 19.84 -47.46
N GLN A 29 -29.66 18.98 -47.98
CA GLN A 29 -30.06 17.68 -47.47
C GLN A 29 -28.87 16.73 -47.27
N GLY A 30 -29.07 15.74 -46.40
CA GLY A 30 -28.46 14.42 -46.57
C GLY A 30 -27.48 14.00 -45.48
N GLY A 31 -27.97 13.81 -44.25
CA GLY A 31 -27.17 13.27 -43.14
C GLY A 31 -27.85 12.07 -42.49
N ARG A 32 -28.00 10.97 -43.23
CA ARG A 32 -28.44 9.66 -42.70
C ARG A 32 -27.31 9.10 -41.83
N GLY A 33 -27.24 9.55 -40.58
CA GLY A 33 -26.31 9.05 -39.58
C GLY A 33 -27.09 8.64 -38.35
N GLY A 34 -27.69 7.45 -38.39
CA GLY A 34 -28.20 6.79 -37.19
C GLY A 34 -27.04 6.59 -36.23
N GLN A 35 -26.88 7.54 -35.32
CA GLN A 35 -25.99 7.44 -34.18
C GLN A 35 -26.45 6.23 -33.37
N GLY A 36 -25.78 5.10 -33.60
CA GLY A 36 -25.74 4.04 -32.62
C GLY A 36 -25.31 4.68 -31.31
N GLY A 37 -26.20 4.62 -30.32
CA GLY A 37 -25.92 5.05 -28.97
C GLY A 37 -24.60 4.41 -28.54
N LYS A 38 -23.52 5.18 -28.57
CA LYS A 38 -22.33 4.89 -27.80
C LYS A 38 -22.78 5.05 -26.36
N SER A 39 -23.24 3.95 -25.79
CA SER A 39 -23.29 3.77 -24.34
C SER A 39 -22.01 4.38 -23.80
N ALA A 40 -22.14 5.47 -23.04
CA ALA A 40 -21.01 6.09 -22.38
C ALA A 40 -20.22 4.96 -21.71
N PRO A 41 -18.89 4.85 -21.94
CA PRO A 41 -18.12 3.82 -21.28
C PRO A 41 -18.35 4.01 -19.79
N THR A 42 -19.05 3.06 -19.17
CA THR A 42 -19.32 3.06 -17.74
C THR A 42 -17.97 3.25 -17.06
N ALA A 43 -17.83 4.34 -16.31
CA ALA A 43 -16.58 4.76 -15.68
C ALA A 43 -15.97 3.70 -14.72
N ASP A 44 -16.63 2.56 -14.55
CA ASP A 44 -16.18 1.39 -13.80
C ASP A 44 -15.24 0.45 -14.56
N ALA A 45 -15.12 0.54 -15.89
CA ALA A 45 -14.32 -0.40 -16.69
C ALA A 45 -12.79 -0.33 -16.45
N GLY A 46 -12.30 0.60 -15.62
CA GLY A 46 -10.87 0.83 -15.39
C GLY A 46 -10.37 0.58 -13.96
N ARG A 47 -11.23 0.29 -12.99
CA ARG A 47 -10.80 0.17 -11.58
C ARG A 47 -10.11 -1.18 -11.34
N PRO A 48 -8.84 -1.20 -10.86
CA PRO A 48 -8.21 -2.44 -10.41
C PRO A 48 -9.05 -3.12 -9.33
N GLY A 49 -9.46 -4.36 -9.57
CA GLY A 49 -10.03 -5.21 -8.52
C GLY A 49 -9.00 -5.44 -7.40
N PHE A 50 -9.49 -5.67 -6.18
CA PHE A 50 -8.64 -5.98 -5.04
C PHE A 50 -7.94 -7.34 -5.23
N PRO A 51 -6.62 -7.46 -4.97
CA PRO A 51 -5.86 -8.69 -5.22
C PRO A 51 -6.05 -9.74 -4.11
N TRP A 52 -7.26 -10.31 -4.01
CA TRP A 52 -7.63 -11.29 -2.97
C TRP A 52 -6.68 -12.48 -2.86
N LEU A 53 -6.18 -12.98 -4.00
CA LEU A 53 -5.22 -14.10 -4.04
C LEU A 53 -3.91 -13.80 -3.31
N TRP A 54 -3.54 -12.53 -3.16
CA TRP A 54 -2.32 -12.12 -2.46
C TRP A 54 -2.56 -11.88 -0.96
N LEU A 55 -3.82 -11.65 -0.56
CA LEU A 55 -4.20 -11.58 0.85
C LEU A 55 -4.36 -12.99 1.45
N ALA A 56 -4.85 -13.94 0.65
CA ALA A 56 -5.18 -15.29 1.11
C ALA A 56 -4.03 -15.98 1.88
N PRO A 57 -2.75 -15.97 1.43
CA PRO A 57 -1.66 -16.57 2.19
C PRO A 57 -1.50 -15.99 3.59
N GLY A 58 -1.56 -14.66 3.74
CA GLY A 58 -1.44 -14.02 5.05
C GLY A 58 -2.62 -14.36 5.98
N VAL A 59 -3.83 -14.44 5.43
CA VAL A 59 -5.02 -14.89 6.19
C VAL A 59 -4.89 -16.34 6.62
N LEU A 60 -4.38 -17.22 5.74
CA LEU A 60 -4.15 -18.63 6.06
C LEU A 60 -3.10 -18.78 7.17
N VAL A 61 -2.01 -18.01 7.13
CA VAL A 61 -1.01 -17.98 8.21
C VAL A 61 -1.66 -17.53 9.52
N LEU A 62 -2.47 -16.47 9.50
CA LEU A 62 -3.15 -15.97 10.70
C LEU A 62 -4.08 -17.03 11.30
N LEU A 63 -4.91 -17.67 10.46
CA LEU A 63 -5.81 -18.74 10.90
C LEU A 63 -5.03 -19.95 11.43
N GLY A 64 -3.94 -20.32 10.76
CA GLY A 64 -3.05 -21.39 11.20
C GLY A 64 -2.47 -21.10 12.59
N LEU A 65 -2.01 -19.88 12.84
CA LEU A 65 -1.51 -19.47 14.15
C LEU A 65 -2.60 -19.49 15.22
N VAL A 66 -3.81 -19.04 14.91
CA VAL A 66 -4.93 -19.10 15.86
C VAL A 66 -5.27 -20.54 16.24
N VAL A 67 -5.41 -21.43 15.24
CA VAL A 67 -5.73 -22.85 15.46
C VAL A 67 -4.61 -23.53 16.23
N TRP A 68 -3.37 -23.36 15.80
CA TRP A 68 -2.21 -23.95 16.46
C TRP A 68 -2.09 -23.45 17.91
N GLY A 69 -2.17 -22.14 18.13
CA GLY A 69 -2.12 -21.56 19.46
C GLY A 69 -3.21 -22.12 20.37
N ALA A 70 -4.44 -22.27 19.87
CA ALA A 70 -5.54 -22.86 20.63
C ALA A 70 -5.29 -24.34 21.00
N VAL A 71 -4.65 -25.10 20.12
CA VAL A 71 -4.28 -26.50 20.37
C VAL A 71 -3.18 -26.63 21.41
N VAL A 72 -2.16 -25.77 21.37
CA VAL A 72 -1.00 -25.82 22.30
C VAL A 72 -1.29 -25.15 23.64
N TYR A 73 -2.20 -24.17 23.67
CA TYR A 73 -2.50 -23.38 24.86
C TYR A 73 -2.72 -24.21 26.16
N PRO A 74 -3.44 -25.34 26.17
CA PRO A 74 -3.65 -26.14 27.38
C PRO A 74 -2.35 -26.64 27.99
N ASP A 75 -1.39 -27.05 27.15
CA ASP A 75 -0.14 -27.71 27.56
C ASP A 75 0.98 -26.73 27.92
N LEU A 76 0.78 -25.43 27.69
CA LEU A 76 1.78 -24.43 28.03
C LEU A 76 2.00 -24.31 29.55
N PRO A 77 3.25 -24.09 29.99
CA PRO A 77 3.58 -23.84 31.40
C PRO A 77 2.91 -22.56 31.93
N ASP A 78 2.85 -22.42 33.26
CA ASP A 78 2.26 -21.25 33.94
C ASP A 78 2.98 -19.93 33.62
N GLU A 79 4.24 -20.00 33.18
CA GLU A 79 5.05 -18.88 32.74
C GLU A 79 5.48 -19.09 31.29
N VAL A 80 5.25 -18.09 30.43
CA VAL A 80 5.60 -18.12 29.01
C VAL A 80 6.66 -17.06 28.69
N PRO A 81 7.59 -17.35 27.76
CA PRO A 81 8.53 -16.35 27.27
C PRO A 81 7.81 -15.09 26.78
N GLN A 82 8.28 -13.92 27.19
CA GLN A 82 7.73 -12.63 26.74
C GLN A 82 8.73 -11.86 25.87
N HIS A 83 10.02 -11.95 26.17
CA HIS A 83 11.07 -11.26 25.45
C HIS A 83 12.22 -12.22 25.14
N LEU A 84 12.76 -12.09 23.92
CA LEU A 84 13.88 -12.85 23.39
C LEU A 84 15.02 -11.86 23.16
N GLY A 85 15.98 -11.84 24.08
CA GLY A 85 17.23 -11.11 23.91
C GLY A 85 18.26 -11.95 23.16
N THR A 86 19.45 -11.37 22.96
CA THR A 86 20.54 -12.00 22.20
C THR A 86 21.05 -13.30 22.82
N ASP A 87 20.93 -13.43 24.15
CA ASP A 87 21.34 -14.61 24.91
C ASP A 87 20.19 -15.58 25.22
N GLY A 88 18.98 -15.33 24.68
CA GLY A 88 17.81 -16.19 24.81
C GLY A 88 16.63 -15.48 25.46
N VAL A 89 15.75 -16.24 26.11
CA VAL A 89 14.60 -15.67 26.82
C VAL A 89 15.10 -14.96 28.09
N ASP A 90 14.95 -13.65 28.16
CA ASP A 90 15.37 -12.83 29.30
C ASP A 90 14.19 -12.33 30.15
N SER A 91 12.95 -12.53 29.69
CA SER A 91 11.73 -12.15 30.40
C SER A 91 10.60 -13.14 30.17
N TYR A 92 9.82 -13.39 31.24
CA TYR A 92 8.68 -14.29 31.27
C TYR A 92 7.42 -13.57 31.77
N ALA A 93 6.27 -13.98 31.27
CA ALA A 93 4.95 -13.51 31.69
C ALA A 93 4.09 -14.67 32.21
N ALA A 94 3.17 -14.37 33.11
CA ALA A 94 2.14 -15.34 33.49
C ALA A 94 1.32 -15.77 32.26
N LYS A 95 0.98 -17.05 32.19
CA LYS A 95 0.14 -17.64 31.15
C LYS A 95 -1.23 -16.99 31.17
N SER A 96 -1.58 -16.37 30.06
CA SER A 96 -2.89 -15.78 29.81
C SER A 96 -3.14 -15.77 28.31
N VAL A 97 -4.40 -15.63 27.90
CA VAL A 97 -4.72 -15.49 26.47
C VAL A 97 -4.01 -14.25 25.90
N GLY A 98 -3.93 -13.16 26.66
CA GLY A 98 -3.26 -11.93 26.23
C GLY A 98 -1.77 -12.12 25.99
N SER A 99 -1.04 -12.72 26.94
CA SER A 99 0.41 -12.93 26.82
C SER A 99 0.75 -13.94 25.71
N VAL A 100 0.02 -15.05 25.63
CA VAL A 100 0.31 -16.14 24.68
C VAL A 100 -0.07 -15.78 23.24
N PHE A 101 -1.15 -15.02 23.03
CA PHE A 101 -1.61 -14.65 21.68
C PHE A 101 -1.19 -13.25 21.24
N LEU A 102 -0.39 -12.54 22.04
CA LEU A 102 0.09 -11.19 21.69
C LEU A 102 0.72 -11.12 20.29
N PRO A 103 1.64 -12.02 19.88
CA PRO A 103 2.21 -11.99 18.54
C PRO A 103 1.15 -12.19 17.45
N VAL A 104 0.13 -13.01 17.70
CA VAL A 104 -0.98 -13.27 16.78
C VAL A 104 -1.86 -12.02 16.63
N PHE A 105 -2.14 -11.30 17.72
CA PHE A 105 -2.87 -10.03 17.67
C PHE A 105 -2.08 -8.93 16.96
N VAL A 106 -0.78 -8.83 17.22
CA VAL A 106 0.11 -7.91 16.50
C VAL A 106 0.10 -8.23 15.01
N TYR A 107 0.21 -9.51 14.64
CA TYR A 107 0.16 -9.91 13.25
C TYR A 107 -1.19 -9.58 12.59
N ALA A 108 -2.31 -9.86 13.26
CA ALA A 108 -3.64 -9.52 12.77
C ALA A 108 -3.78 -8.01 12.52
N GLY A 109 -3.28 -7.17 13.45
CA GLY A 109 -3.24 -5.72 13.30
C GLY A 109 -2.40 -5.27 12.11
N VAL A 110 -1.20 -5.82 11.94
CA VAL A 110 -0.32 -5.52 10.78
C VAL A 110 -0.98 -5.93 9.47
N LEU A 111 -1.56 -7.11 9.40
CA LEU A 111 -2.25 -7.61 8.20
C LEU A 111 -3.45 -6.72 7.84
N ALA A 112 -4.25 -6.32 8.83
CA ALA A 112 -5.36 -5.40 8.64
C ALA A 112 -4.89 -4.02 8.17
N LEU A 113 -3.83 -3.48 8.77
CA LEU A 113 -3.23 -2.20 8.37
C LEU A 113 -2.73 -2.25 6.92
N MET A 114 -1.94 -3.26 6.56
CA MET A 114 -1.40 -3.44 5.21
C MET A 114 -2.51 -3.63 4.17
N THR A 115 -3.57 -4.35 4.53
CA THR A 115 -4.79 -4.50 3.71
C THR A 115 -5.49 -3.16 3.52
N GLY A 116 -5.67 -2.39 4.59
CA GLY A 116 -6.27 -1.05 4.55
C GLY A 116 -5.47 -0.10 3.66
N VAL A 117 -4.14 -0.07 3.80
CA VAL A 117 -3.23 0.69 2.92
C VAL A 117 -3.40 0.25 1.48
N THR A 118 -3.47 -1.05 1.21
CA THR A 118 -3.68 -1.59 -0.15
C THR A 118 -5.01 -1.12 -0.75
N VAL A 119 -6.11 -1.22 0.00
CA VAL A 119 -7.43 -0.73 -0.43
C VAL A 119 -7.37 0.76 -0.71
N PHE A 120 -6.73 1.54 0.15
CA PHE A 120 -6.60 2.99 -0.01
C PHE A 120 -5.76 3.34 -1.25
N SER A 121 -4.62 2.67 -1.46
CA SER A 121 -3.78 2.86 -2.64
C SER A 121 -4.49 2.50 -3.94
N LEU A 122 -5.33 1.46 -3.96
CA LEU A 122 -6.12 1.09 -5.15
C LEU A 122 -7.24 2.11 -5.45
N ARG A 123 -7.75 2.79 -4.43
CA ARG A 123 -8.74 3.88 -4.57
C ARG A 123 -8.12 5.22 -4.99
N MET A 124 -6.83 5.43 -4.73
CA MET A 124 -6.13 6.63 -5.18
C MET A 124 -6.08 6.71 -6.71
N ARG A 125 -6.21 7.92 -7.26
CA ARG A 125 -5.95 8.21 -8.67
C ARG A 125 -4.42 8.28 -8.87
N PRO A 126 -3.83 7.47 -9.76
CA PRO A 126 -2.40 7.54 -10.07
C PRO A 126 -2.05 8.84 -10.81
N GLU A 127 -0.77 9.19 -10.85
CA GLU A 127 -0.32 10.47 -11.45
C GLU A 127 -0.68 10.59 -12.95
N SER A 128 -0.63 9.49 -13.70
CA SER A 128 -1.02 9.44 -15.12
C SER A 128 -2.48 9.82 -15.42
N GLU A 129 -3.35 9.83 -14.40
CA GLU A 129 -4.77 10.17 -14.55
C GLU A 129 -5.10 11.59 -14.02
N LEU A 130 -4.08 12.34 -13.61
CA LEU A 130 -4.24 13.72 -13.16
C LEU A 130 -4.14 14.67 -14.34
N GLU A 131 -4.91 15.75 -14.30
CA GLU A 131 -4.80 16.80 -15.30
C GLU A 131 -3.43 17.50 -15.20
N PRO A 132 -2.84 17.93 -16.33
CA PRO A 132 -1.60 18.70 -16.32
C PRO A 132 -1.73 19.93 -15.40
N GLY A 133 -0.89 20.02 -14.36
CA GLY A 133 -0.91 21.12 -13.39
C GLY A 133 -1.78 20.90 -12.15
N ALA A 134 -2.43 19.74 -12.00
CA ALA A 134 -3.12 19.39 -10.76
C ALA A 134 -2.13 19.36 -9.58
N ARG A 135 -2.39 20.17 -8.54
CA ARG A 135 -1.54 20.21 -7.34
C ARG A 135 -1.69 18.91 -6.55
N THR A 136 -0.60 18.17 -6.43
CA THR A 136 -0.48 17.04 -5.51
C THR A 136 0.28 17.45 -4.26
N SER A 137 -0.03 16.83 -3.13
CA SER A 137 0.74 17.04 -1.91
C SER A 137 2.14 16.45 -2.09
N PRO A 138 3.23 17.18 -1.76
CA PRO A 138 4.60 16.65 -1.83
C PRO A 138 4.86 15.54 -0.81
N PHE A 139 4.00 15.43 0.22
CA PHE A 139 4.10 14.40 1.24
C PHE A 139 3.46 13.06 0.84
N VAL A 140 2.74 13.01 -0.29
CA VAL A 140 2.09 11.79 -0.77
C VAL A 140 2.81 11.30 -2.01
N ASN A 141 3.64 10.27 -1.83
CA ASN A 141 4.27 9.59 -2.95
C ASN A 141 3.22 8.76 -3.70
N ARG A 142 2.75 9.29 -4.83
CA ARG A 142 1.64 8.70 -5.59
C ARG A 142 2.19 7.75 -6.65
N PRO A 143 1.66 6.52 -6.78
CA PRO A 143 2.07 5.63 -7.85
C PRO A 143 1.76 6.25 -9.21
N ARG A 144 2.67 6.07 -10.17
CA ARG A 144 2.59 6.74 -11.46
C ARG A 144 1.54 6.15 -12.38
N THR A 145 1.41 4.83 -12.36
CA THR A 145 0.52 4.07 -13.25
C THR A 145 -0.37 3.12 -12.46
N ARG A 146 -1.53 2.75 -13.04
CA ARG A 146 -2.40 1.69 -12.48
C ARG A 146 -1.69 0.34 -12.35
N ALA A 147 -0.79 0.02 -13.29
CA ALA A 147 0.02 -1.19 -13.22
C ALA A 147 0.99 -1.16 -12.03
N GLY A 148 1.62 -0.01 -11.77
CA GLY A 148 2.45 0.25 -10.61
C GLY A 148 1.69 0.06 -9.30
N VAL A 149 0.49 0.63 -9.17
CA VAL A 149 -0.38 0.44 -8.00
C VAL A 149 -0.64 -1.04 -7.72
N ARG A 150 -0.94 -1.84 -8.76
CA ARG A 150 -1.19 -3.29 -8.62
C ARG A 150 0.06 -4.04 -8.19
N LEU A 151 1.23 -3.69 -8.73
CA LEU A 151 2.49 -4.31 -8.35
C LEU A 151 2.83 -4.01 -6.88
N LEU A 152 2.74 -2.74 -6.46
CA LEU A 152 2.96 -2.34 -5.07
C LEU A 152 1.96 -3.02 -4.12
N ALA A 153 0.68 -3.09 -4.50
CA ALA A 153 -0.36 -3.77 -3.71
C ALA A 153 -0.02 -5.25 -3.48
N ARG A 154 0.45 -5.96 -4.52
CA ARG A 154 0.87 -7.37 -4.41
C ARG A 154 2.09 -7.52 -3.51
N ALA A 155 3.10 -6.67 -3.70
CA ALA A 155 4.32 -6.70 -2.90
C ALA A 155 4.06 -6.38 -1.41
N GLN A 156 3.14 -5.45 -1.13
CA GLN A 156 2.70 -5.10 0.22
C GLN A 156 2.03 -6.29 0.93
N LEU A 157 1.08 -6.96 0.26
CA LEU A 157 0.41 -8.13 0.84
C LEU A 157 1.34 -9.33 0.99
N PHE A 158 2.32 -9.47 0.08
CA PHE A 158 3.39 -10.45 0.23
C PHE A 158 4.27 -10.17 1.45
N LEU A 159 4.68 -8.91 1.66
CA LEU A 159 5.40 -8.51 2.88
C LEU A 159 4.57 -8.80 4.13
N ALA A 160 3.27 -8.55 4.12
CA ALA A 160 2.40 -8.90 5.23
C ALA A 160 2.39 -10.42 5.51
N CYS A 161 2.39 -11.26 4.47
CA CYS A 161 2.55 -12.71 4.63
C CYS A 161 3.91 -13.06 5.25
N CYS A 162 5.00 -12.45 4.79
CA CYS A 162 6.34 -12.64 5.32
C CYS A 162 6.45 -12.28 6.81
N ILE A 163 5.84 -11.17 7.23
CA ILE A 163 5.76 -10.78 8.64
C ILE A 163 5.01 -11.85 9.45
N GLY A 164 3.93 -12.41 8.90
CA GLY A 164 3.20 -13.51 9.54
C GLY A 164 4.06 -14.75 9.75
N LEU A 165 4.90 -15.11 8.78
CA LEU A 165 5.83 -16.22 8.91
C LEU A 165 6.90 -15.94 9.99
N THR A 166 7.44 -14.73 10.04
CA THR A 166 8.34 -14.30 11.12
C THR A 166 7.65 -14.43 12.48
N MET A 167 6.40 -13.99 12.61
CA MET A 167 5.62 -14.14 13.85
C MET A 167 5.37 -15.60 14.21
N GLY A 168 5.12 -16.47 13.23
CA GLY A 168 5.00 -17.91 13.47
C GLY A 168 6.29 -18.56 13.96
N LEU A 169 7.45 -18.12 13.46
CA LEU A 169 8.75 -18.55 13.98
C LEU A 169 8.97 -18.06 15.42
N THR A 170 8.51 -16.86 15.76
CA THR A 170 8.50 -16.38 17.15
C THR A 170 7.58 -17.24 18.03
N CYS A 171 6.37 -17.57 17.57
CA CYS A 171 5.43 -18.43 18.29
C CYS A 171 6.01 -19.82 18.56
N LEU A 172 6.83 -20.39 17.66
CA LEU A 172 7.51 -21.67 17.88
C LEU A 172 8.34 -21.69 19.17
N VAL A 173 9.05 -20.60 19.46
CA VAL A 173 9.86 -20.48 20.68
C VAL A 173 8.97 -20.14 21.87
N MET A 174 8.03 -19.21 21.68
CA MET A 174 7.17 -18.73 22.75
C MET A 174 6.19 -19.80 23.27
N TRP A 175 5.79 -20.73 22.40
CA TRP A 175 4.91 -21.85 22.73
C TRP A 175 5.68 -23.15 22.98
N SER A 176 6.97 -23.07 23.28
CA SER A 176 7.74 -24.23 23.75
C SER A 176 7.25 -24.66 25.13
N THR A 177 7.10 -25.97 25.31
CA THR A 177 6.65 -26.57 26.58
C THR A 177 7.80 -26.77 27.57
N GLU A 178 9.04 -26.62 27.11
CA GLU A 178 10.26 -26.74 27.90
C GLU A 178 10.88 -25.34 28.11
N LYS A 179 11.50 -25.11 29.27
CA LYS A 179 12.26 -23.87 29.48
C LYS A 179 13.46 -23.85 28.54
N VAL A 180 13.52 -22.83 27.70
CA VAL A 180 14.63 -22.63 26.76
C VAL A 180 15.80 -22.02 27.53
N ASP A 181 16.64 -22.87 28.13
CA ASP A 181 17.77 -22.46 28.98
C ASP A 181 18.97 -21.93 28.19
N LYS A 182 19.02 -22.16 26.87
CA LYS A 182 20.04 -21.61 25.96
C LYS A 182 19.38 -21.10 24.70
N SER A 183 19.75 -19.88 24.30
CA SER A 183 19.40 -19.32 23.00
C SER A 183 19.73 -20.32 21.89
N PRO A 184 18.80 -20.62 20.98
CA PRO A 184 19.18 -21.17 19.69
C PRO A 184 20.10 -20.10 19.05
N GLY A 185 21.41 -20.37 18.99
CA GLY A 185 22.44 -19.33 18.77
C GLY A 185 22.19 -18.40 17.57
N GLY A 186 22.96 -17.32 17.44
CA GLY A 186 22.66 -16.15 16.58
C GLY A 186 22.19 -16.38 15.12
N GLY A 187 22.34 -17.58 14.55
CA GLY A 187 21.65 -17.96 13.32
C GLY A 187 20.11 -18.01 13.41
N PHE A 188 19.53 -18.22 14.61
CA PHE A 188 18.08 -18.27 14.80
C PHE A 188 17.40 -16.90 14.62
N GLU A 189 18.02 -15.83 15.12
CA GLU A 189 17.53 -14.46 14.91
C GLU A 189 17.52 -14.11 13.42
N LEU A 190 18.61 -14.44 12.72
CA LEU A 190 18.71 -14.22 11.28
C LEU A 190 17.64 -15.02 10.52
N LEU A 191 17.43 -16.28 10.91
CA LEU A 191 16.39 -17.14 10.32
C LEU A 191 14.99 -16.58 10.56
N THR A 192 14.72 -16.05 11.76
CA THR A 192 13.43 -15.47 12.15
C THR A 192 13.13 -14.20 11.36
N LEU A 193 14.14 -13.35 11.12
CA LEU A 193 14.01 -12.10 10.37
C LEU A 193 14.08 -12.28 8.85
N ALA A 194 14.62 -13.41 8.36
CA ALA A 194 14.81 -13.65 6.93
C ALA A 194 13.53 -13.50 6.08
N PRO A 195 12.35 -14.03 6.47
CA PRO A 195 11.12 -13.83 5.70
C PRO A 195 10.78 -12.35 5.55
N THR A 196 10.84 -11.58 6.64
CA THR A 196 10.56 -10.14 6.62
C THR A 196 11.56 -9.40 5.73
N ALA A 197 12.87 -9.73 5.81
CA ALA A 197 13.88 -9.16 4.93
C ALA A 197 13.57 -9.41 3.44
N VAL A 198 13.17 -10.64 3.09
CA VAL A 198 12.75 -10.99 1.71
C VAL A 198 11.52 -10.18 1.28
N GLY A 199 10.51 -10.04 2.15
CA GLY A 199 9.34 -9.22 1.87
C GLY A 199 9.69 -7.74 1.62
N VAL A 200 10.61 -7.18 2.41
CA VAL A 200 11.07 -5.79 2.24
C VAL A 200 11.82 -5.63 0.92
N LEU A 201 12.72 -6.55 0.59
CA LEU A 201 13.45 -6.53 -0.69
C LEU A 201 12.50 -6.62 -1.89
N ALA A 202 11.46 -7.46 -1.81
CA ALA A 202 10.44 -7.55 -2.86
C ALA A 202 9.66 -6.23 -3.02
N LEU A 203 9.30 -5.57 -1.92
CA LEU A 203 8.63 -4.27 -1.94
C LEU A 203 9.53 -3.18 -2.53
N LEU A 204 10.80 -3.12 -2.14
CA LEU A 204 11.77 -2.18 -2.69
C LEU A 204 11.99 -2.42 -4.19
N GLY A 205 12.11 -3.67 -4.62
CA GLY A 205 12.22 -4.05 -6.02
C GLY A 205 11.00 -3.60 -6.84
N ALA A 206 9.79 -3.73 -6.30
CA ALA A 206 8.58 -3.23 -6.92
C ALA A 206 8.60 -1.70 -7.12
N VAL A 207 9.04 -0.96 -6.10
CA VAL A 207 9.18 0.51 -6.18
C VAL A 207 10.22 0.91 -7.23
N VAL A 208 11.37 0.25 -7.27
CA VAL A 208 12.43 0.53 -8.25
C VAL A 208 11.94 0.24 -9.67
N ARG A 209 11.23 -0.88 -9.88
CA ARG A 209 10.70 -1.26 -11.19
C ARG A 209 9.68 -0.25 -11.72
N ASP A 210 8.79 0.26 -10.87
CA ASP A 210 7.83 1.31 -11.25
C ASP A 210 8.54 2.59 -11.70
N ARG A 211 9.65 2.96 -11.05
CA ARG A 211 10.46 4.13 -11.43
C ARG A 211 11.23 3.94 -12.74
N ILE A 212 11.75 2.75 -13.02
CA ILE A 212 12.49 2.46 -14.25
C ILE A 212 11.56 2.50 -15.47
N ALA A 213 10.37 1.91 -15.37
CA ALA A 213 9.39 1.87 -16.46
C ALA A 213 8.97 3.27 -16.96
N ASP A 214 8.94 4.26 -16.05
CA ASP A 214 8.66 5.67 -16.41
C ASP A 214 9.80 6.31 -17.20
N ARG A 215 11.06 6.05 -16.83
CA ARG A 215 12.21 6.64 -17.53
C ARG A 215 12.31 6.18 -18.98
N SER A 216 11.93 4.94 -19.26
CA SER A 216 11.90 4.38 -20.61
C SER A 216 10.74 4.89 -21.48
N ALA A 217 9.74 5.54 -20.89
CA ALA A 217 8.57 6.06 -21.60
C ALA A 217 8.67 7.56 -21.95
N ARG A 218 9.76 8.22 -21.53
CA ARG A 218 10.09 9.62 -21.85
C ARG A 218 11.17 9.68 -22.92
#